data_AF-A0A7C7A9C5-F1
#
_entry.id   AF-A0A7C7A9C5-F1
#
_cell.length_a   1.000
_cell.length_b   1.000
_cell.length_c   1.000
_cell.angle_alpha   90.00
_cell.angle_beta   90.00
_cell.angle_gamma   90.00
#
_symmetry.space_group_name_H-M   'P 1'
#
loop_
_entity.id
_entity.type
_entity.pdbx_description
1 polymer ?
#
loop_
_entity_poly.entity_id
_entity_poly.type
_entity_poly.pdbx_seq_one_letter_code
_entity_poly.pdbx_strand_id
1 'polypeptide(L)'
;MIKEAIFHKSDIPFAYPLNENQLKIVLRTAVFDVDRVYVLYKDRYDWPGKFKIKPMVLTHTNELFDYYETTLELNKKFVYFFYLVAEGGEKLYYTEAGFYKKRPENQFWGFFHYPY
;
A
#
# COMPACT_ATOMS: atom_id res chain seq x y z
N MET A 1 1.10 15.66 4.83
CA MET A 1 0.33 14.69 4.03
C MET A 1 -1.12 15.13 3.84
N ILE A 2 -1.48 15.41 2.58
CA ILE A 2 -2.82 15.69 2.08
C ILE A 2 -3.56 14.36 1.88
N LYS A 3 -4.35 13.97 2.87
CA LYS A 3 -4.99 12.63 2.93
C LYS A 3 -5.99 12.41 1.80
N GLU A 4 -6.65 13.47 1.38
CA GLU A 4 -7.64 13.50 0.31
C GLU A 4 -7.03 13.11 -1.06
N ALA A 5 -5.72 13.31 -1.23
CA ALA A 5 -5.00 12.96 -2.44
C ALA A 5 -4.47 11.52 -2.43
N ILE A 6 -4.29 10.93 -1.23
CA ILE A 6 -3.83 9.55 -1.06
C ILE A 6 -4.95 8.59 -1.47
N PHE A 7 -4.70 7.76 -2.46
CA PHE A 7 -5.71 6.86 -2.98
C PHE A 7 -5.14 5.53 -3.48
N HIS A 8 -5.83 4.47 -3.08
CA HIS A 8 -5.65 3.12 -3.58
C HIS A 8 -7.01 2.40 -3.58
N LYS A 9 -7.18 1.47 -4.51
CA LYS A 9 -8.27 0.48 -4.50
C LYS A 9 -7.66 -0.86 -4.89
N SER A 10 -8.16 -1.96 -4.32
CA SER A 10 -7.74 -3.31 -4.71
C SER A 10 -8.31 -3.76 -6.06
N ASP A 11 -8.16 -2.92 -7.09
CA ASP A 11 -8.77 -3.09 -8.40
C ASP A 11 -7.97 -2.30 -9.45
N ILE A 12 -8.18 -2.57 -10.74
CA ILE A 12 -7.54 -1.86 -11.85
C ILE A 12 -7.91 -0.36 -11.76
N PRO A 13 -6.95 0.58 -11.94
CA PRO A 13 -5.55 0.37 -12.31
C PRO A 13 -4.57 0.29 -11.12
N PHE A 14 -5.07 0.19 -9.89
CA PHE A 14 -4.26 0.30 -8.67
C PHE A 14 -3.77 -1.04 -8.12
N ALA A 15 -4.47 -2.13 -8.41
CA ALA A 15 -4.02 -3.49 -8.12
C ALA A 15 -4.41 -4.43 -9.26
N TYR A 16 -3.43 -5.07 -9.89
CA TYR A 16 -3.68 -5.99 -11.01
C TYR A 16 -2.55 -7.02 -11.17
N PRO A 17 -2.87 -8.24 -11.64
CA PRO A 17 -1.88 -9.28 -11.85
C PRO A 17 -1.00 -8.93 -13.05
N LEU A 18 0.31 -9.15 -12.90
CA LEU A 18 1.26 -9.16 -14.03
C LEU A 18 1.40 -10.58 -14.61
N ASN A 19 1.25 -11.59 -13.75
CA ASN A 19 1.22 -13.02 -14.09
C ASN A 19 0.62 -13.79 -12.91
N GLU A 20 0.66 -15.12 -12.96
CA GLU A 20 0.07 -16.03 -11.97
C GLU A 20 0.58 -15.79 -10.53
N ASN A 21 1.82 -15.27 -10.36
CA ASN A 21 2.45 -15.13 -9.05
C ASN A 21 2.83 -13.69 -8.70
N GLN A 22 2.54 -12.71 -9.57
CA GLN A 22 2.96 -11.33 -9.36
C GLN A 22 1.78 -10.38 -9.46
N LEU A 23 1.60 -9.58 -8.42
CA LEU A 23 0.61 -8.51 -8.40
C LEU A 23 1.30 -7.16 -8.41
N LYS A 24 0.92 -6.31 -9.35
CA LYS A 24 1.28 -4.90 -9.33
C LYS A 24 0.41 -4.17 -8.32
N ILE A 25 1.03 -3.37 -7.46
CA ILE A 25 0.36 -2.46 -6.54
C ILE A 25 0.80 -1.03 -6.85
N VAL A 26 -0.17 -0.13 -6.96
CA VAL A 26 0.03 1.29 -7.22
C VAL A 26 -0.65 2.11 -6.12
N LEU A 27 0.03 3.12 -5.60
CA LEU A 27 -0.52 4.09 -4.66
C LEU A 27 -0.36 5.49 -5.27
N ARG A 28 -1.43 6.27 -5.26
CA ARG A 28 -1.41 7.68 -5.65
C ARG A 28 -1.31 8.57 -4.42
N THR A 29 -0.53 9.65 -4.48
CA THR A 29 -0.49 10.72 -3.47
C THR A 29 -0.51 12.08 -4.16
N ALA A 30 -0.65 13.18 -3.40
CA ALA A 30 -0.33 14.51 -3.93
C ALA A 30 1.16 14.59 -4.29
N VAL A 31 1.47 15.41 -5.31
CA VAL A 31 2.85 15.67 -5.74
C VAL A 31 3.68 16.27 -4.61
N PHE A 32 4.89 15.74 -4.41
CA PHE A 32 5.86 16.19 -3.41
C PHE A 32 5.38 16.15 -1.95
N ASP A 33 4.26 15.47 -1.67
CA ASP A 33 3.67 15.42 -0.32
C ASP A 33 4.15 14.20 0.51
N VAL A 34 4.69 13.18 -0.16
CA VAL A 34 5.22 11.96 0.46
C VAL A 34 6.64 11.70 -0.04
N ASP A 35 7.56 11.40 0.88
CA ASP A 35 8.98 11.12 0.58
C ASP A 35 9.19 9.61 0.34
N ARG A 36 8.60 8.77 1.20
CA ARG A 36 8.76 7.31 1.12
C ARG A 36 7.44 6.59 1.34
N VAL A 37 7.21 5.58 0.51
CA VAL A 37 6.06 4.68 0.61
C VAL A 37 6.53 3.24 0.73
N TYR A 38 5.91 2.52 1.65
CA TYR A 38 6.09 1.08 1.83
C TYR A 38 4.74 0.38 1.79
N VAL A 39 4.71 -0.80 1.19
CA VAL A 39 3.59 -1.74 1.36
C VAL A 39 3.98 -2.79 2.38
N LEU A 40 3.09 -2.99 3.36
CA LEU A 40 3.17 -4.06 4.32
C LEU A 40 2.16 -5.11 3.91
N TYR A 41 2.60 -6.35 3.69
CA TYR A 41 1.73 -7.43 3.22
C TYR A 41 2.05 -8.76 3.89
N LYS A 42 1.04 -9.62 4.03
CA LYS A 42 1.20 -11.00 4.50
C LYS A 42 0.11 -11.91 3.95
N ASP A 43 0.36 -13.22 4.01
CA ASP A 43 -0.68 -14.23 3.80
C ASP A 43 -1.82 -14.01 4.82
N ARG A 44 -3.06 -14.00 4.32
CA ARG A 44 -4.27 -13.78 5.13
C ARG A 44 -4.43 -14.85 6.21
N TYR A 45 -4.00 -16.08 5.93
CA TYR A 45 -4.17 -17.22 6.82
C TYR A 45 -2.96 -17.43 7.74
N ASP A 46 -1.87 -16.69 7.52
CA ASP A 46 -0.72 -16.68 8.42
C ASP A 46 -0.94 -15.67 9.56
N TRP A 47 -1.81 -16.06 10.50
CA TRP A 47 -2.12 -15.30 11.71
C TRP A 47 -0.89 -14.96 12.58
N PRO A 48 0.04 -15.91 12.87
CA PRO A 48 1.29 -15.59 13.59
C PRO A 48 2.31 -14.88 12.70
N GLY A 49 2.11 -14.92 11.38
CA GLY A 49 2.97 -14.30 10.38
C GLY A 49 3.22 -12.81 10.59
N LYS A 50 4.48 -12.42 10.38
CA LYS A 50 4.89 -11.02 10.32
C LYS A 50 4.61 -10.46 8.93
N PHE A 51 4.19 -9.21 8.87
CA PHE A 51 4.11 -8.49 7.60
C PHE A 51 5.50 -8.36 6.99
N LYS A 52 5.62 -8.79 5.73
CA LYS A 52 6.72 -8.41 4.87
C LYS A 52 6.55 -6.92 4.54
N ILE A 53 7.66 -6.22 4.43
CA ILE A 53 7.69 -4.79 4.10
C ILE A 53 8.44 -4.67 2.78
N LYS A 54 7.82 -4.02 1.79
CA LYS A 54 8.45 -3.75 0.50
C LYS A 54 8.36 -2.25 0.20
N PRO A 55 9.47 -1.58 -0.11
CA PRO A 55 9.42 -0.20 -0.58
C PRO A 55 8.69 -0.12 -1.93
N MET A 56 8.04 1.01 -2.16
CA MET A 56 7.45 1.37 -3.44
C MET A 56 8.30 2.44 -4.10
N VAL A 57 8.37 2.41 -5.42
CA VAL A 57 9.18 3.32 -6.23
C VAL A 57 8.27 4.35 -6.88
N LEU A 58 8.63 5.63 -6.80
CA LEU A 58 7.97 6.68 -7.58
C LEU A 58 8.24 6.43 -9.07
N THR A 59 7.23 6.07 -9.85
CA THR A 59 7.36 5.74 -11.28
C THR A 59 6.84 6.84 -12.18
N HIS A 60 5.90 7.63 -11.69
CA HIS A 60 5.28 8.70 -12.46
C HIS A 60 4.85 9.85 -11.57
N THR A 61 5.01 11.05 -12.11
CA THR A 61 4.57 12.32 -11.51
C THR A 61 3.86 13.09 -12.61
N ASN A 62 2.65 13.56 -12.32
CA ASN A 62 1.94 14.50 -13.19
C ASN A 62 1.73 15.83 -12.46
N GLU A 63 0.81 16.68 -12.94
CA GLU A 63 0.59 18.01 -12.37
C GLU A 63 0.13 17.98 -10.90
N LEU A 64 -0.66 16.96 -10.51
CA LEU A 64 -1.32 16.92 -9.19
C LEU A 64 -0.96 15.69 -8.38
N PHE A 65 -0.51 14.61 -9.01
CA PHE A 65 -0.29 13.34 -8.35
C PHE A 65 1.07 12.68 -8.64
N ASP A 66 1.59 12.05 -7.59
CA ASP A 66 2.70 11.10 -7.63
C ASP A 66 2.15 9.67 -7.56
N TYR A 67 2.75 8.77 -8.35
CA TYR A 67 2.39 7.35 -8.42
C TYR A 67 3.56 6.50 -7.97
N TYR A 68 3.33 5.78 -6.87
CA TYR A 68 4.26 4.83 -6.31
C TYR A 68 3.85 3.43 -6.70
N GLU A 69 4.80 2.63 -7.16
CA GLU A 69 4.53 1.28 -7.64
C GLU A 69 5.46 0.25 -7.01
N THR A 70 4.95 -0.97 -6.86
CA THR A 70 5.76 -2.15 -6.52
C THR A 70 5.08 -3.41 -7.04
N THR A 71 5.85 -4.49 -7.13
CA THR A 71 5.33 -5.80 -7.51
C THR A 71 5.44 -6.72 -6.31
N LEU A 72 4.35 -7.37 -5.92
CA LEU A 72 4.33 -8.36 -4.84
C LEU A 72 4.40 -9.76 -5.44
N GLU A 73 5.34 -10.57 -4.97
CA GLU A 73 5.38 -12.02 -5.23
C GLU A 73 4.36 -12.70 -4.31
N LEU A 74 3.31 -13.26 -4.88
CA LEU A 74 2.14 -13.75 -4.18
C LEU A 74 1.73 -15.11 -4.74
N ASN A 75 1.83 -16.11 -3.87
CA ASN A 75 1.48 -17.50 -4.19
C ASN A 75 0.15 -17.90 -3.52
N LYS A 76 -0.48 -16.96 -2.78
CA LYS A 76 -1.61 -17.18 -1.86
C LYS A 76 -2.42 -15.90 -1.64
N LYS A 77 -3.63 -16.04 -1.10
CA LYS A 77 -4.48 -14.92 -0.65
C LYS A 77 -3.78 -14.11 0.44
N PHE A 78 -3.75 -12.80 0.28
CA PHE A 78 -3.00 -11.91 1.16
C PHE A 78 -3.85 -10.72 1.62
N VAL A 79 -3.30 -9.99 2.58
CA VAL A 79 -3.78 -8.71 3.07
C VAL A 79 -2.63 -7.71 3.07
N TYR A 80 -2.93 -6.45 2.85
CA TYR A 80 -1.90 -5.42 2.80
C TYR A 80 -2.40 -4.03 3.20
N PHE A 81 -1.46 -3.16 3.52
CA PHE A 81 -1.67 -1.75 3.79
C PHE A 81 -0.40 -0.96 3.52
N PHE A 82 -0.52 0.37 3.49
CA PHE A 82 0.59 1.25 3.18
C PHE A 82 1.10 1.94 4.44
N TYR A 83 2.40 2.21 4.44
CA TYR A 83 3.07 3.08 5.39
C TYR A 83 3.76 4.19 4.61
N LEU A 84 3.33 5.42 4.87
CA LEU A 84 3.79 6.63 4.20
C LEU A 84 4.60 7.48 5.18
N VAL A 85 5.68 8.06 4.68
CA VAL A 85 6.58 8.95 5.41
C VAL A 85 6.76 10.22 4.59
N ALA A 86 6.44 11.38 5.17
CA ALA A 86 6.72 12.68 4.58
C ALA A 86 8.12 13.18 5.00
N GLU A 87 8.68 14.13 4.25
CA GLU A 87 9.99 14.73 4.53
C GLU A 87 10.06 15.36 5.94
N GLY A 88 8.98 16.01 6.38
CA GLY A 88 8.85 16.58 7.73
C GLY A 88 8.70 15.55 8.87
N GLY A 89 8.85 14.25 8.59
CA GLY A 89 8.79 13.17 9.58
C GLY A 89 7.38 12.72 9.96
N GLU A 90 6.33 13.32 9.37
CA GLU A 90 4.96 12.83 9.50
C GLU A 90 4.87 11.40 8.96
N LYS A 91 4.19 10.52 9.72
CA LYS A 91 4.05 9.09 9.43
C LYS A 91 2.60 8.69 9.48
N LEU A 92 2.13 8.00 8.46
CA LEU A 92 0.77 7.52 8.36
C LEU A 92 0.71 6.08 7.88
N TYR A 93 -0.20 5.33 8.45
CA TYR A 93 -0.64 4.04 7.94
C TYR A 93 -1.95 4.24 7.20
N TYR A 94 -2.04 3.70 6.00
CA TYR A 94 -3.23 3.77 5.17
C TYR A 94 -3.74 2.37 4.86
N THR A 95 -4.96 2.09 5.32
CA THR A 95 -5.67 0.83 5.12
C THR A 95 -6.99 1.10 4.42
N GLU A 96 -7.73 0.05 4.06
CA GLU A 96 -9.05 0.19 3.43
C GLU A 96 -10.05 0.92 4.34
N ALA A 97 -9.95 0.72 5.65
CA ALA A 97 -10.75 1.43 6.66
C ALA A 97 -10.32 2.89 6.94
N GLY A 98 -9.16 3.33 6.43
CA GLY A 98 -8.72 4.73 6.53
C GLY A 98 -7.28 4.92 7.03
N PHE A 99 -7.04 6.07 7.67
CA PHE A 99 -5.71 6.52 8.07
C PHE A 99 -5.46 6.38 9.58
N TYR A 100 -4.28 5.90 9.95
CA TYR A 100 -3.88 5.67 11.34
C TYR A 100 -2.48 6.23 11.62
N LYS A 101 -2.29 6.79 12.83
CA LYS A 101 -0.96 7.24 13.30
C LYS A 101 -0.13 6.12 13.92
N LYS A 102 -0.80 5.09 14.47
CA LYS A 102 -0.18 3.89 15.02
C LYS A 102 -0.36 2.75 14.04
N ARG A 103 0.61 1.83 14.02
CA ARG A 103 0.54 0.63 13.17
C ARG A 103 -0.69 -0.18 13.58
N PRO A 104 -1.57 -0.55 12.63
CA PRO A 104 -2.68 -1.44 12.91
C PRO A 104 -2.17 -2.81 13.41
N GLU A 105 -2.93 -3.42 14.31
CA GLU A 105 -2.61 -4.74 14.86
C GLU A 105 -2.69 -5.84 13.79
N ASN A 106 -2.03 -6.97 14.06
CA ASN A 106 -1.95 -8.06 13.08
C ASN A 106 -3.31 -8.71 12.73
N GLN A 107 -4.30 -8.58 13.61
CA GLN A 107 -5.66 -9.13 13.47
C GLN A 107 -6.68 -8.07 12.99
N PHE A 108 -6.19 -6.92 12.52
CA PHE A 108 -7.05 -5.84 12.05
C PHE A 108 -7.78 -6.23 10.76
N TRP A 109 -9.10 -6.02 10.74
CA TRP A 109 -9.98 -6.42 9.63
C TRP A 109 -10.06 -5.40 8.49
N GLY A 110 -9.56 -4.18 8.68
CA GLY A 110 -9.68 -3.08 7.72
C GLY A 110 -8.53 -2.96 6.73
N PHE A 111 -7.79 -4.05 6.47
CA PHE A 111 -6.71 -4.08 5.48
C PHE A 111 -7.25 -4.24 4.07
N PHE A 112 -6.47 -3.82 3.07
CA PHE A 112 -6.82 -4.11 1.68
C PHE A 112 -6.71 -5.59 1.39
N HIS A 113 -7.66 -6.07 0.60
CA HIS A 113 -7.75 -7.45 0.15
C HIS A 113 -7.71 -7.50 -1.37
N TYR A 114 -6.88 -8.37 -1.95
CA TYR A 114 -7.00 -8.74 -3.36
C TYR A 114 -7.67 -10.12 -3.46
N PRO A 115 -8.88 -10.24 -4.04
CA PRO A 115 -9.69 -11.45 -3.93
C PRO A 115 -9.28 -12.60 -4.87
N TYR A 116 -8.46 -12.34 -5.89
CA TYR A 116 -8.12 -13.28 -6.96
C TYR A 116 -6.64 -13.67 -6.94
#